data_AF-A0A369CK45-F1
#
_entry.id   AF-A0A369CK45-F1
#
_cell.length_a   1.000
_cell.length_b   1.000
_cell.length_c   1.000
_cell.angle_alpha   90.00
_cell.angle_beta   90.00
_cell.angle_gamma   90.00
#
_symmetry.space_group_name_H-M   'P 1'
#
loop_
_entity.id
_entity.type
_entity.pdbx_description
1 polymer ?
#
loop_
_entity_poly.entity_id
_entity_poly.type
_entity_poly.pdbx_seq_one_letter_code
_entity_poly.pdbx_strand_id
1 'polypeptide(L)' 'MREFLNMGGYAFYVWTSYAIALVVLVANFVAPMRRRTELMNSIARRLRRERSR' A
#
# COMPACT_ATOMS: atom_id res chain seq x y z
N MET A 1 7.60 -13.38 -30.82
CA MET A 1 7.59 -12.62 -29.54
C MET A 1 6.31 -11.81 -29.25
N ARG A 2 5.32 -11.71 -30.17
CA ARG A 2 4.03 -11.04 -29.89
C ARG A 2 2.88 -12.01 -29.57
N GLU A 3 3.09 -13.31 -29.73
CA GLU A 3 2.07 -14.34 -29.54
C GLU A 3 1.64 -14.50 -28.07
N PHE A 4 2.53 -14.28 -27.10
CA PHE A 4 2.20 -14.31 -25.67
C PHE A 4 1.23 -13.21 -25.22
N LEU A 5 1.18 -12.09 -25.94
CA LEU A 5 0.19 -11.02 -25.72
C LEU A 5 -1.10 -11.24 -26.54
N ASN A 6 -1.03 -12.08 -27.59
CA ASN A 6 -2.10 -12.32 -28.55
C ASN A 6 -2.67 -13.76 -28.48
N MET A 7 -2.55 -14.45 -27.36
CA MET A 7 -3.29 -15.70 -27.09
C MET A 7 -4.78 -15.42 -26.80
N GLY A 8 -5.49 -14.85 -27.77
CA GLY A 8 -6.96 -14.77 -27.75
C GLY A 8 -7.59 -14.01 -26.57
N GLY A 9 -6.94 -12.94 -26.07
CA GLY A 9 -7.52 -12.06 -25.03
C GLY A 9 -7.28 -12.46 -23.57
N TYR A 10 -6.65 -13.61 -23.28
CA TYR A 10 -6.41 -14.07 -21.91
C TYR A 10 -5.31 -13.30 -21.17
N ALA A 11 -4.35 -12.70 -21.89
CA ALA A 11 -3.26 -11.94 -21.28
C ALA A 11 -3.78 -10.78 -20.41
N PHE A 12 -4.89 -10.14 -20.82
CA PHE A 12 -5.49 -9.05 -20.05
C PHE A 12 -6.04 -9.51 -18.70
N TYR A 13 -6.67 -10.69 -18.64
CA TYR A 13 -7.22 -11.26 -17.40
C TYR A 13 -6.12 -11.61 -16.40
N VAL A 14 -5.02 -12.18 -16.88
CA VAL A 14 -3.86 -12.54 -16.07
C VAL A 14 -3.18 -11.28 -15.52
N TRP A 15 -2.95 -10.27 -16.36
CA TRP A 15 -2.37 -9.01 -15.89
C TRP A 15 -3.28 -8.26 -14.92
N THR A 16 -4.60 -8.30 -15.11
CA THR A 16 -5.55 -7.66 -14.20
C THR A 16 -5.59 -8.36 -12.84
N SER A 17 -5.51 -9.69 -12.79
CA SER A 17 -5.43 -10.41 -11.51
C SER A 17 -4.13 -10.12 -10.76
N TYR A 18 -3.00 -10.02 -11.46
CA TYR A 18 -1.74 -9.55 -10.89
C TYR A 18 -1.80 -8.10 -10.41
N ALA A 19 -2.45 -7.21 -11.17
CA ALA A 19 -2.63 -5.81 -10.78
C ALA A 19 -3.48 -5.68 -9.51
N ILE A 20 -4.59 -6.41 -9.41
CA ILE A 20 -5.43 -6.44 -8.21
C ILE A 20 -4.64 -6.98 -7.01
N ALA A 21 -3.90 -8.08 -7.19
CA ALA A 21 -3.04 -8.62 -6.14
C ALA A 21 -2.01 -7.59 -5.67
N LEU A 22 -1.34 -6.90 -6.60
CA LEU A 22 -0.38 -5.83 -6.30
C LEU A 22 -1.03 -4.69 -5.51
N VAL A 23 -2.22 -4.25 -5.92
CA VAL A 23 -2.98 -3.19 -5.21
C VAL A 23 -3.29 -3.61 -3.78
N VAL A 24 -3.76 -4.84 -3.56
CA VAL A 24 -4.06 -5.37 -2.22
C VAL A 24 -2.79 -5.45 -1.37
N LEU A 25 -1.67 -5.86 -1.95
CA LEU A 25 -0.37 -5.96 -1.28
C LEU A 25 0.15 -4.58 -0.87
N VAL A 26 0.09 -3.61 -1.79
CA VAL A 26 0.46 -2.21 -1.53
C VAL A 26 -0.45 -1.60 -0.48
N ALA A 27 -1.77 -1.81 -0.56
CA ALA A 27 -2.72 -1.31 0.43
C ALA A 27 -2.43 -1.89 1.83
N ASN A 28 -2.16 -3.20 1.91
CA ASN A 28 -1.78 -3.86 3.16
C ASN A 28 -0.42 -3.39 3.69
N PHE A 29 0.50 -2.98 2.83
CA PHE A 29 1.79 -2.45 3.23
C PHE A 29 1.70 -0.97 3.67
N VAL A 30 0.88 -0.17 3.00
CA VAL A 30 0.70 1.26 3.30
C VAL A 30 -0.11 1.47 4.57
N ALA A 31 -1.10 0.61 4.87
CA ALA A 31 -1.91 0.70 6.09
C ALA A 31 -1.09 0.71 7.41
N PRO A 32 -0.17 -0.25 7.68
CA PRO A 32 0.67 -0.22 8.88
C PRO A 32 1.67 0.94 8.85
N MET A 33 2.15 1.34 7.68
CA MET A 33 3.08 2.47 7.55
C MET A 33 2.42 3.80 7.94
N ARG A 34 1.14 3.99 7.57
CA ARG A 34 0.34 5.15 8.00
C ARG A 34 0.06 5.13 9.51
N ARG A 35 -0.33 3.98 10.06
CA ARG A 35 -0.57 3.81 11.51
C ARG A 35 0.67 4.11 12.35
N ARG A 36 1.86 3.72 11.87
CA ARG A 36 3.13 4.02 12.55
C ARG A 36 3.40 5.52 12.65
N THR A 37 3.15 6.27 11.58
CA THR A 37 3.33 7.73 11.57
C THR A 37 2.33 8.44 12.50
N GLU A 38 1.08 7.98 12.57
CA GLU A 38 0.08 8.54 13.47
C GLU A 38 0.45 8.34 14.95
N LEU A 39 0.90 7.14 15.32
CA LEU A 39 1.34 6.85 16.69
C LEU A 39 2.54 7.72 17.09
N MET A 40 3.54 7.84 16.22
CA MET A 40 4.74 8.63 16.51
C MET A 40 4.42 10.13 16.65
N ASN A 41 3.51 10.64 15.80
CA ASN A 41 3.01 12.01 15.92
C ASN A 41 2.20 12.25 17.19
N SER A 42 1.44 11.26 17.67
CA SER A 42 0.65 11.36 18.90
C SER A 42 1.54 11.47 20.15
N ILE A 43 2.65 10.71 20.18
CA ILE A 43 3.64 10.73 21.27
C ILE A 43 4.37 12.08 21.29
N ALA A 44 4.84 12.56 20.14
CA ALA A 44 5.51 13.86 20.03
C ALA A 44 4.62 15.03 20.51
N ARG A 45 3.31 14.98 20.22
CA ARG A 45 2.33 15.97 20.70
C ARG A 45 2.06 15.89 22.21
N ARG A 46 2.17 14.71 22.83
CA ARG A 46 2.07 14.58 24.30
C ARG A 46 3.31 15.14 24.99
N LEU A 47 4.49 14.81 24.51
CA LEU A 47 5.76 15.27 25.10
C LEU A 47 5.88 16.81 25.12
N ARG A 48 5.40 17.48 24.06
CA ARG A 48 5.38 18.96 24.02
C ARG A 48 4.46 19.59 25.07
N ARG A 49 3.36 18.93 25.44
CA ARG A 49 2.41 19.43 26.44
C ARG A 49 2.87 19.18 27.87
N GLU A 50 3.59 18.09 28.11
CA GLU A 50 4.19 17.82 29.42
C GLU A 50 5.37 18.75 29.71
N ARG A 51 6.15 19.15 28.70
CA ARG A 51 7.29 20.04 28.89
C ARG A 51 6.93 21.53 29.08
N SER A 52 5.67 21.90 28.87
CA SER A 52 5.18 23.27 29.08
C SER A 52 4.39 23.45 30.39
N ARG A 53 4.34 22.42 31.25
CA ARG A 53 3.89 22.50 32.64
C ARG A 53 5.10 22.45 33.56
#